data_AF-A0A7X5N171-F1
#
_entry.id   AF-A0A7X5N171-F1
#
_cell.length_a   1.000
_cell.length_b   1.000
_cell.length_c   1.000
_cell.angle_alpha   90.00
_cell.angle_beta   90.00
_cell.angle_gamma   90.00
#
_symmetry.space_group_name_H-M   'P 1'
#
loop_
_entity.id
_entity.type
_entity.pdbx_description
1 polymer ?
#
loop_
_entity_poly.entity_id
_entity_poly.type
_entity_poly.pdbx_seq_one_letter_code
_entity_poly.pdbx_strand_id
1 'polypeptide(L)'
;LLPSPYATMVTGITPQHALREGVSEAEAFARISEQMSRPQTCTLGYNSIRFDDEFVRCGLFRNFYDPYEREWRGGNSRWDLLDVLRLVHALRPDGIVWPQREDGATSFKLEHLADANAVREGDAHEALSDVYATIGMARRFQQHQPKLWDYALRLRDKRFAATLLDVIAMQPVLHISQRYPASRMCAAAVLPLTRHPRIDSRVIVFDLDGDPEVLLRLSPDEIADRLYIRAA
;
A
#
# COMPACT_ATOMS: atom_id res chain seq x y z
N LEU A 1 -18.94 -17.15 -13.10
CA LEU A 1 -18.33 -16.79 -11.80
C LEU A 1 -19.45 -16.44 -10.82
N LEU A 2 -19.39 -16.93 -9.59
CA LEU A 2 -20.30 -16.54 -8.51
C LEU A 2 -19.53 -15.68 -7.50
N PRO A 3 -20.12 -14.62 -6.93
CA PRO A 3 -19.44 -13.77 -5.96
C PRO A 3 -19.26 -14.49 -4.61
N SER A 4 -18.26 -14.07 -3.86
CA SER A 4 -18.08 -14.49 -2.48
C SER A 4 -19.26 -13.98 -1.63
N PRO A 5 -19.98 -14.86 -0.90
CA PRO A 5 -21.08 -14.44 -0.03
C PRO A 5 -20.62 -13.41 1.02
N TYR A 6 -19.42 -13.59 1.57
CA TYR A 6 -18.87 -12.68 2.58
C TYR A 6 -18.61 -11.29 2.00
N ALA A 7 -18.07 -11.20 0.79
CA ALA A 7 -17.84 -9.90 0.14
C ALA A 7 -19.16 -9.16 -0.09
N THR A 8 -20.21 -9.86 -0.54
CA THR A 8 -21.55 -9.26 -0.70
C THR A 8 -22.15 -8.80 0.63
N MET A 9 -21.92 -9.51 1.74
CA MET A 9 -22.36 -9.06 3.06
C MET A 9 -21.62 -7.79 3.53
N VAL A 10 -20.32 -7.70 3.27
CA VAL A 10 -19.51 -6.54 3.67
C VAL A 10 -19.87 -5.30 2.85
N THR A 11 -20.04 -5.44 1.54
CA THR A 11 -20.32 -4.29 0.66
C THR A 11 -21.80 -3.93 0.58
N GLY A 12 -22.71 -4.86 0.92
CA GLY A 12 -24.15 -4.71 0.69
C GLY A 12 -24.56 -4.75 -0.80
N ILE A 13 -23.62 -5.01 -1.73
CA ILE A 13 -23.89 -5.02 -3.17
C ILE A 13 -24.16 -6.45 -3.64
N THR A 14 -25.44 -6.74 -3.91
CA THR A 14 -25.85 -8.05 -4.45
C THR A 14 -25.58 -8.15 -5.96
N PRO A 15 -25.46 -9.37 -6.51
CA PRO A 15 -25.31 -9.56 -7.96
C PRO A 15 -26.48 -8.97 -8.76
N GLN A 16 -27.69 -9.02 -8.20
CA GLN A 16 -28.89 -8.46 -8.81
C GLN A 16 -28.85 -6.93 -8.83
N HIS A 17 -28.32 -6.31 -7.76
CA HIS A 17 -28.08 -4.87 -7.73
C HIS A 17 -27.04 -4.49 -8.80
N ALA A 18 -25.87 -5.13 -8.79
CA ALA A 18 -24.81 -4.85 -9.76
C ALA A 18 -25.26 -5.06 -11.23
N LEU A 19 -26.10 -6.06 -11.49
CA LEU A 19 -26.67 -6.29 -12.82
C LEU A 19 -27.67 -5.21 -13.25
N ARG A 20 -28.46 -4.66 -12.31
CA ARG A 20 -29.50 -3.67 -12.60
C ARG A 20 -28.94 -2.26 -12.77
N GLU A 21 -28.00 -1.86 -11.90
CA GLU A 21 -27.46 -0.49 -11.86
C GLU A 21 -26.09 -0.35 -12.56
N GLY A 22 -25.44 -1.48 -12.83
CA GLY A 22 -24.08 -1.50 -13.39
C GLY A 22 -24.03 -1.39 -14.91
N VAL A 23 -22.81 -1.46 -15.42
CA VAL A 23 -22.50 -1.54 -16.85
C VAL A 23 -21.69 -2.81 -17.13
N SER A 24 -21.48 -3.13 -18.41
CA SER A 24 -20.59 -4.23 -18.78
C SER A 24 -19.16 -4.00 -18.26
N GLU A 25 -18.40 -5.08 -18.03
CA GLU A 25 -17.00 -4.97 -17.58
C GLU A 25 -16.17 -4.13 -18.57
N ALA A 26 -16.37 -4.33 -19.88
CA ALA A 26 -15.70 -3.56 -20.92
C ALA A 26 -15.97 -2.06 -20.82
N GLU A 27 -17.22 -1.67 -20.59
CA GLU A 27 -17.59 -0.27 -20.42
C GLU A 27 -17.05 0.32 -19.12
N ALA A 28 -17.10 -0.43 -18.01
CA ALA A 28 -16.53 0.00 -16.75
C ALA A 28 -15.01 0.25 -16.88
N PHE A 29 -14.28 -0.68 -17.50
CA PHE A 29 -12.84 -0.55 -17.69
C PHE A 29 -12.44 0.49 -18.73
N ALA A 30 -13.28 0.76 -19.73
CA ALA A 30 -13.08 1.91 -20.61
C ALA A 30 -13.11 3.24 -19.82
N ARG A 31 -14.11 3.41 -18.95
CA ARG A 31 -14.23 4.61 -18.08
C ARG A 31 -13.08 4.71 -17.09
N ILE A 32 -12.72 3.61 -16.41
CA ILE A 32 -11.60 3.57 -15.46
C ILE A 32 -10.29 3.91 -16.17
N SER A 33 -10.03 3.29 -17.31
CA SER A 33 -8.82 3.53 -18.12
C SER A 33 -8.72 4.99 -18.56
N GLU A 34 -9.83 5.59 -19.00
CA GLU A 34 -9.87 7.00 -19.40
C GLU A 34 -9.47 7.93 -18.24
N GLN A 35 -10.00 7.71 -17.04
CA GLN A 35 -9.68 8.57 -15.89
C GLN A 35 -8.24 8.39 -15.41
N MET A 36 -7.77 7.13 -15.30
CA MET A 36 -6.44 6.82 -14.75
C MET A 36 -5.30 7.10 -15.72
N SER A 37 -5.57 7.13 -17.03
CA SER A 37 -4.54 7.32 -18.07
C SER A 37 -4.35 8.79 -18.48
N ARG A 38 -5.09 9.72 -17.87
CA ARG A 38 -4.87 11.17 -18.09
C ARG A 38 -3.41 11.52 -17.78
N PRO A 39 -2.68 12.26 -18.63
CA PRO A 39 -1.30 12.63 -18.36
C PRO A 39 -1.14 13.36 -17.03
N GLN A 40 0.02 13.19 -16.39
CA GLN A 40 0.36 13.78 -15.09
C GLN A 40 -0.57 13.36 -13.93
N THR A 41 -1.18 12.17 -14.02
CA THR A 41 -2.05 11.64 -12.96
C THR A 41 -1.27 10.78 -11.97
N CYS A 42 -1.41 11.08 -10.69
CA CYS A 42 -1.01 10.18 -9.61
C CYS A 42 -2.25 9.42 -9.13
N THR A 43 -2.40 8.15 -9.49
CA THR A 43 -3.46 7.31 -8.93
C THR A 43 -3.07 6.94 -7.50
N LEU A 44 -3.94 7.20 -6.53
CA LEU A 44 -3.76 6.72 -5.17
C LEU A 44 -5.03 6.15 -4.57
N GLY A 45 -4.85 5.30 -3.56
CA GLY A 45 -5.90 4.84 -2.67
C GLY A 45 -5.33 4.48 -1.31
N TYR A 46 -6.04 3.61 -0.59
CA TYR A 46 -5.66 3.12 0.74
C TYR A 46 -5.50 1.61 0.69
N ASN A 47 -4.27 1.10 0.77
CA ASN A 47 -3.91 -0.29 0.44
C ASN A 47 -4.11 -0.67 -1.04
N SER A 48 -4.15 0.32 -1.93
CA SER A 48 -4.45 0.14 -3.35
C SER A 48 -3.39 -0.63 -4.11
N ILE A 49 -2.10 -0.46 -3.78
CA ILE A 49 -1.02 -1.10 -4.54
C ILE A 49 -1.10 -2.63 -4.44
N ARG A 50 -1.57 -3.15 -3.30
CA ARG A 50 -1.64 -4.60 -3.04
C ARG A 50 -2.99 -5.22 -3.36
N PHE A 51 -4.00 -4.40 -3.67
CA PHE A 51 -5.37 -4.87 -3.90
C PHE A 51 -5.99 -4.23 -5.15
N ASP A 52 -6.41 -2.97 -5.07
CA ASP A 52 -7.14 -2.28 -6.15
C ASP A 52 -6.36 -2.24 -7.46
N ASP A 53 -5.04 -2.01 -7.41
CA ASP A 53 -4.20 -1.98 -8.59
C ASP A 53 -4.12 -3.35 -9.27
N GLU A 54 -4.11 -4.45 -8.51
CA GLU A 54 -4.15 -5.80 -9.07
C GLU A 54 -5.51 -6.08 -9.71
N PHE A 55 -6.60 -5.66 -9.07
CA PHE A 55 -7.94 -5.72 -9.66
C PHE A 55 -8.00 -4.95 -10.98
N VAL A 56 -7.46 -3.72 -11.00
CA VAL A 56 -7.42 -2.88 -12.20
C VAL A 56 -6.55 -3.50 -13.29
N ARG A 57 -5.37 -4.02 -12.97
CA ARG A 57 -4.48 -4.70 -13.94
C ARG A 57 -5.18 -5.89 -14.59
N CYS A 58 -5.79 -6.76 -13.79
CA CYS A 58 -6.50 -7.93 -14.31
C CYS A 58 -7.72 -7.53 -15.16
N GLY A 59 -8.45 -6.48 -14.77
CA GLY A 59 -9.59 -6.02 -15.55
C GLY A 59 -9.20 -5.31 -16.85
N LEU A 60 -8.16 -4.48 -16.85
CA LEU A 60 -7.58 -3.90 -18.07
C LEU A 60 -7.12 -5.01 -19.02
N PHE A 61 -6.41 -6.02 -18.50
CA PHE A 61 -5.95 -7.18 -19.28
C PHE A 61 -7.13 -7.92 -19.93
N ARG A 62 -8.17 -8.26 -19.16
CA ARG A 62 -9.36 -8.94 -19.70
C ARG A 62 -10.11 -8.14 -20.77
N ASN A 63 -9.99 -6.82 -20.72
CA ASN A 63 -10.68 -5.89 -21.62
C ASN A 63 -9.75 -5.24 -22.66
N PHE A 64 -8.63 -5.90 -22.98
CA PHE A 64 -7.71 -5.54 -24.07
C PHE A 64 -7.02 -4.16 -23.95
N TYR A 65 -6.83 -3.68 -22.72
CA TYR A 65 -5.97 -2.54 -22.42
C TYR A 65 -4.60 -2.99 -21.92
N ASP A 66 -3.57 -2.14 -22.07
CA ASP A 66 -2.28 -2.38 -21.40
C ASP A 66 -2.48 -2.24 -19.86
N PRO A 67 -2.14 -3.28 -19.06
CA PRO A 67 -2.38 -3.26 -17.62
C PRO A 67 -1.53 -2.25 -16.83
N TYR A 68 -0.44 -1.75 -17.43
CA TYR A 68 0.62 -1.03 -16.72
C TYR A 68 0.87 0.39 -17.26
N GLU A 69 0.53 0.71 -18.51
CA GLU A 69 0.83 2.01 -19.12
C GLU A 69 0.33 3.19 -18.28
N ARG A 70 -0.88 3.09 -17.72
CA ARG A 70 -1.46 4.13 -16.85
C ARG A 70 -0.62 4.46 -15.62
N GLU A 71 0.30 3.57 -15.23
CA GLU A 71 1.11 3.71 -14.02
C GLU A 71 2.38 4.57 -14.21
N TRP A 72 2.77 4.86 -15.46
CA TRP A 72 4.05 5.54 -15.74
C TRP A 72 4.05 6.42 -17.00
N ARG A 73 3.24 6.08 -18.01
CA ARG A 73 3.21 6.79 -19.29
C ARG A 73 2.63 8.20 -19.10
N GLY A 74 3.12 9.18 -19.86
CA GLY A 74 2.63 10.56 -19.76
C GLY A 74 2.97 11.27 -18.44
N GLY A 75 3.96 10.76 -17.70
CA GLY A 75 4.34 11.25 -16.37
C GLY A 75 3.39 10.82 -15.25
N ASN A 76 2.59 9.78 -15.50
CA ASN A 76 1.73 9.21 -14.48
C ASN A 76 2.54 8.48 -13.41
N SER A 77 1.91 8.29 -12.25
CA SER A 77 2.50 7.58 -11.13
C SER A 77 1.43 6.93 -10.28
N ARG A 78 1.85 6.12 -9.31
CA ARG A 78 0.98 5.52 -8.30
C ARG A 78 1.46 5.84 -6.90
N TRP A 79 0.54 5.81 -5.94
CA TRP A 79 0.83 6.01 -4.53
C TRP A 79 -0.17 5.27 -3.65
N ASP A 80 0.17 5.05 -2.38
CA ASP A 80 -0.67 4.32 -1.44
C ASP A 80 -0.55 4.96 -0.06
N LEU A 81 -1.68 5.42 0.47
CA LEU A 81 -1.69 6.19 1.70
C LEU A 81 -1.49 5.33 2.96
N LEU A 82 -1.71 4.02 2.89
CA LEU A 82 -1.61 3.14 4.07
C LEU A 82 -0.18 3.10 4.63
N ASP A 83 0.81 2.75 3.80
CA ASP A 83 2.21 2.68 4.25
C ASP A 83 2.78 4.08 4.53
N VAL A 84 2.25 5.11 3.86
CA VAL A 84 2.57 6.51 4.16
C VAL A 84 2.09 6.90 5.55
N LEU A 85 0.85 6.57 5.95
CA LEU A 85 0.37 6.89 7.29
C LEU A 85 1.09 6.08 8.38
N ARG A 86 1.52 4.86 8.08
CA ARG A 86 2.43 4.11 8.96
C ARG A 86 3.77 4.83 9.14
N LEU A 87 4.35 5.37 8.07
CA LEU A 87 5.55 6.20 8.13
C LEU A 87 5.34 7.45 9.00
N VAL A 88 4.20 8.13 8.84
CA VAL A 88 3.85 9.31 9.64
C VAL A 88 3.73 8.93 11.11
N HIS A 89 2.99 7.87 11.45
CA HIS A 89 2.86 7.40 12.82
C HIS A 89 4.21 7.05 13.46
N ALA A 90 5.07 6.33 12.73
CA ALA A 90 6.36 5.89 13.24
C ALA A 90 7.37 7.04 13.46
N LEU A 91 7.28 8.12 12.67
CA LEU A 91 8.28 9.19 12.69
C LEU A 91 7.79 10.51 13.26
N ARG A 92 6.58 10.93 12.90
CA ARG A 92 6.02 12.27 13.18
C ARG A 92 4.50 12.16 13.40
N PRO A 93 4.07 11.54 14.52
CA PRO A 93 2.66 11.26 14.76
C PRO A 93 1.81 12.52 15.02
N ASP A 94 2.45 13.63 15.40
CA ASP A 94 1.77 14.86 15.78
C ASP A 94 0.83 15.39 14.68
N GLY A 95 -0.37 15.81 15.10
CA GLY A 95 -1.41 16.38 14.22
C GLY A 95 -2.45 15.38 13.71
N ILE A 96 -2.21 14.08 13.87
CA ILE A 96 -3.17 13.01 13.55
C ILE A 96 -3.52 12.27 14.85
N VAL A 97 -4.81 11.99 15.03
CA VAL A 97 -5.29 11.13 16.13
C VAL A 97 -5.15 9.67 15.68
N TRP A 98 -4.43 8.88 16.47
CA TRP A 98 -4.13 7.49 16.16
C TRP A 98 -4.95 6.56 17.06
N PRO A 99 -6.07 5.99 16.57
CA PRO A 99 -6.93 5.13 17.37
C PRO A 99 -6.21 3.83 17.75
N GLN A 100 -6.43 3.38 18.98
CA GLN A 100 -5.90 2.10 19.46
C GLN A 100 -6.95 0.99 19.33
N ARG A 101 -6.48 -0.24 19.12
CA ARG A 101 -7.28 -1.46 19.18
C ARG A 101 -7.38 -1.94 20.63
N GLU A 102 -8.18 -2.99 20.86
CA GLU A 102 -8.32 -3.64 22.17
C GLU A 102 -6.98 -4.16 22.73
N ASP A 103 -6.05 -4.56 21.87
CA ASP A 103 -4.71 -5.02 22.25
C ASP A 103 -3.71 -3.88 22.55
N GLY A 104 -4.17 -2.62 22.53
CA GLY A 104 -3.37 -1.42 22.74
C GLY A 104 -2.52 -0.98 21.54
N ALA A 105 -2.47 -1.77 20.46
CA ALA A 105 -1.74 -1.39 19.26
C ALA A 105 -2.54 -0.40 18.40
N THR A 106 -1.84 0.45 17.65
CA THR A 106 -2.47 1.41 16.73
C THR A 106 -3.24 0.69 15.62
N SER A 107 -4.47 1.15 15.38
CA SER A 107 -5.28 0.74 14.24
C SER A 107 -4.98 1.59 13.01
N PHE A 108 -4.57 0.94 11.92
CA PHE A 108 -4.44 1.55 10.60
C PHE A 108 -5.61 1.20 9.66
N LYS A 109 -6.76 0.80 10.20
CA LYS A 109 -7.97 0.73 9.40
C LYS A 109 -8.46 2.13 9.04
N LEU A 110 -8.82 2.34 7.77
CA LEU A 110 -9.30 3.64 7.30
C LEU A 110 -10.56 4.10 8.06
N GLU A 111 -11.49 3.20 8.35
CA GLU A 111 -12.65 3.44 9.22
C GLU A 111 -12.26 4.11 10.54
N HIS A 112 -11.44 3.43 11.34
CA HIS A 112 -11.05 3.93 12.65
C HIS A 112 -10.29 5.27 12.55
N LEU A 113 -9.40 5.42 11.57
CA LEU A 113 -8.64 6.67 11.39
C LEU A 113 -9.53 7.82 10.97
N ALA A 114 -10.45 7.60 10.03
CA ALA A 114 -11.35 8.63 9.53
C ALA A 114 -12.27 9.14 10.64
N ASP A 115 -12.81 8.23 11.45
CA ASP A 115 -13.70 8.55 12.57
C ASP A 115 -12.94 9.32 13.66
N ALA A 116 -11.77 8.83 14.07
CA ALA A 116 -10.95 9.47 15.09
C ALA A 116 -10.44 10.87 14.69
N ASN A 117 -10.38 11.16 13.38
CA ASN A 117 -9.91 12.44 12.85
C ASN A 117 -11.04 13.31 12.28
N ALA A 118 -12.30 12.90 12.42
CA ALA A 118 -13.49 13.61 11.91
C ALA A 118 -13.40 13.97 10.42
N VAL A 119 -12.96 13.01 9.59
CA VAL A 119 -12.84 13.17 8.12
C VAL A 119 -13.71 12.20 7.33
N ARG A 120 -14.63 11.49 8.00
CA ARG A 120 -15.60 10.62 7.35
C ARG A 120 -16.83 11.42 6.88
N GLU A 121 -17.25 11.13 5.66
CA GLU A 121 -18.53 11.54 5.10
C GLU A 121 -19.22 10.29 4.53
N GLY A 122 -20.46 10.00 4.95
CA GLY A 122 -21.20 8.80 4.53
C GLY A 122 -20.88 7.52 5.32
N ASP A 123 -21.40 6.38 4.83
CA ASP A 123 -21.30 5.08 5.50
C ASP A 123 -19.98 4.35 5.17
N ALA A 124 -19.45 3.56 6.11
CA ALA A 124 -18.28 2.73 5.88
C ALA A 124 -18.54 1.65 4.82
N HIS A 125 -17.53 1.35 4.01
CA HIS A 125 -17.58 0.38 2.90
C HIS A 125 -18.46 0.80 1.71
N GLU A 126 -18.90 2.06 1.68
CA GLU A 126 -19.29 2.73 0.46
C GLU A 126 -18.04 3.24 -0.26
N ALA A 127 -17.88 2.87 -1.53
CA ALA A 127 -16.68 3.21 -2.32
C ALA A 127 -16.36 4.72 -2.32
N LEU A 128 -17.39 5.57 -2.36
CA LEU A 128 -17.21 7.02 -2.36
C LEU A 128 -16.84 7.57 -0.97
N SER A 129 -17.44 7.03 0.10
CA SER A 129 -17.09 7.40 1.48
C SER A 129 -15.61 7.09 1.77
N ASP A 130 -15.11 5.93 1.34
CA ASP A 130 -13.71 5.55 1.54
C ASP A 130 -12.74 6.44 0.72
N VAL A 131 -13.16 6.92 -0.45
CA VAL A 131 -12.41 7.94 -1.22
C VAL A 131 -12.34 9.25 -0.46
N TYR A 132 -13.45 9.76 0.08
CA TYR A 132 -13.46 11.00 0.86
C TYR A 132 -12.65 10.88 2.16
N ALA A 133 -12.76 9.76 2.87
CA ALA A 133 -11.94 9.46 4.05
C ALA A 133 -10.45 9.46 3.70
N THR A 134 -10.06 8.85 2.58
CA THR A 134 -8.66 8.84 2.10
C THR A 134 -8.18 10.26 1.79
N ILE A 135 -8.98 11.07 1.10
CA ILE A 135 -8.64 12.48 0.81
C ILE A 135 -8.52 13.29 2.10
N GLY A 136 -9.43 13.11 3.04
CA GLY A 136 -9.42 13.80 4.33
C GLY A 136 -8.17 13.50 5.14
N MET A 137 -7.78 12.22 5.23
CA MET A 137 -6.54 11.82 5.88
C MET A 137 -5.30 12.37 5.16
N ALA A 138 -5.28 12.35 3.83
CA ALA A 138 -4.18 12.90 3.04
C ALA A 138 -4.02 14.41 3.27
N ARG A 139 -5.11 15.18 3.28
CA ARG A 139 -5.11 16.61 3.59
C ARG A 139 -4.59 16.88 5.00
N ARG A 140 -5.04 16.10 5.98
CA ARG A 140 -4.60 16.23 7.37
C ARG A 140 -3.10 15.97 7.51
N PHE A 141 -2.59 14.92 6.86
CA PHE A 141 -1.16 14.62 6.80
C PHE A 141 -0.39 15.79 6.16
N GLN A 142 -0.81 16.26 5.00
CA GLN A 142 -0.16 17.37 4.30
C GLN A 142 -0.09 18.65 5.14
N GLN A 143 -1.17 18.98 5.86
CA GLN A 143 -1.27 20.18 6.69
C GLN A 143 -0.35 20.13 7.90
N HIS A 144 -0.30 19.00 8.60
CA HIS A 144 0.44 18.90 9.87
C HIS A 144 1.90 18.49 9.70
N GLN A 145 2.24 17.78 8.61
CA GLN A 145 3.58 17.28 8.35
C GLN A 145 4.06 17.57 6.91
N PRO A 146 4.07 18.83 6.45
CA PRO A 146 4.32 19.18 5.05
C PRO A 146 5.68 18.73 4.52
N LYS A 147 6.74 18.80 5.34
CA LYS A 147 8.08 18.33 4.94
C LYS A 147 8.11 16.80 4.74
N LEU A 148 7.41 16.06 5.59
CA LEU A 148 7.31 14.60 5.47
C LEU A 148 6.39 14.22 4.30
N TRP A 149 5.35 15.00 4.02
CA TRP A 149 4.53 14.88 2.81
C TRP A 149 5.39 14.96 1.55
N ASP A 150 6.19 16.01 1.40
CA ASP A 150 7.05 16.18 0.23
C ASP A 150 8.04 15.02 0.06
N TYR A 151 8.62 14.56 1.17
CA TYR A 151 9.51 13.39 1.19
C TYR A 151 8.77 12.11 0.78
N ALA A 152 7.62 11.82 1.40
CA ALA A 152 6.82 10.62 1.12
C ALA A 152 6.28 10.61 -0.31
N LEU A 153 5.93 11.78 -0.84
CA LEU A 153 5.50 11.92 -2.22
C LEU A 153 6.66 11.62 -3.18
N ARG A 154 7.89 12.08 -2.89
CA ARG A 154 9.09 11.73 -3.67
C ARG A 154 9.41 10.23 -3.64
N LEU A 155 9.18 9.56 -2.51
CA LEU A 155 9.42 8.11 -2.36
C LEU A 155 8.64 7.23 -3.35
N ARG A 156 7.57 7.74 -3.98
CA ARG A 156 6.85 7.00 -5.03
C ARG A 156 7.67 6.78 -6.30
N ASP A 157 8.69 7.62 -6.53
CA ASP A 157 9.60 7.46 -7.65
C ASP A 157 10.61 6.35 -7.35
N LYS A 158 10.58 5.27 -8.16
CA LYS A 158 11.46 4.11 -7.97
C LYS A 158 12.95 4.44 -8.05
N ARG A 159 13.34 5.44 -8.85
CA ARG A 159 14.75 5.86 -8.99
C ARG A 159 15.19 6.55 -7.72
N PHE A 160 14.37 7.45 -7.18
CA PHE A 160 14.65 8.09 -5.89
C PHE A 160 14.67 7.08 -4.74
N ALA A 161 13.68 6.18 -4.66
CA ALA A 161 13.69 5.13 -3.64
C ALA A 161 14.93 4.24 -3.73
N ALA A 162 15.38 3.90 -4.95
CA ALA A 162 16.61 3.12 -5.15
C ALA A 162 17.87 3.83 -4.66
N THR A 163 17.96 5.17 -4.70
CA THR A 163 19.14 5.89 -4.18
C THR A 163 19.27 5.80 -2.66
N LEU A 164 18.20 5.42 -1.95
CA LEU A 164 18.23 5.25 -0.50
C LEU A 164 18.74 3.87 -0.08
N LEU A 165 18.78 2.90 -1.00
CA LEU A 165 19.13 1.51 -0.71
C LEU A 165 20.53 1.20 -1.25
N ASP A 166 21.56 1.59 -0.49
CA ASP A 166 22.95 1.34 -0.84
C ASP A 166 23.42 -0.03 -0.33
N VAL A 167 23.44 -1.01 -1.24
CA VAL A 167 23.91 -2.38 -0.96
C VAL A 167 25.44 -2.49 -0.85
N ILE A 168 26.20 -1.50 -1.30
CA ILE A 168 27.68 -1.50 -1.25
C ILE A 168 28.14 -0.98 0.10
N ALA A 169 27.66 0.21 0.48
CA ALA A 169 27.94 0.78 1.79
C ALA A 169 27.20 0.05 2.91
N MET A 170 26.17 -0.74 2.56
CA MET A 170 25.24 -1.37 3.48
C MET A 170 24.69 -0.35 4.49
N GLN A 171 24.29 0.83 4.00
CA GLN A 171 23.80 1.89 4.88
C GLN A 171 22.45 1.48 5.47
N PRO A 172 22.29 1.39 6.81
CA PRO A 172 21.01 1.08 7.40
C PRO A 172 19.97 2.16 7.08
N VAL A 173 18.74 1.72 6.83
CA VAL A 173 17.57 2.59 6.59
C VAL A 173 16.39 2.18 7.43
N LEU A 174 15.48 3.12 7.72
CA LEU A 174 14.18 2.78 8.28
C LEU A 174 13.25 2.30 7.16
N HIS A 175 12.68 1.11 7.32
CA HIS A 175 11.72 0.55 6.37
C HIS A 175 10.36 0.37 7.05
N ILE A 176 9.32 0.85 6.37
CA ILE A 176 7.92 0.73 6.80
C ILE A 176 7.24 -0.35 5.98
N SER A 177 6.58 -1.30 6.64
CA SER A 177 5.91 -2.40 5.96
C SER A 177 4.84 -3.04 6.84
N GLN A 178 3.75 -3.49 6.20
CA GLN A 178 2.77 -4.38 6.83
C GLN A 178 3.36 -5.73 7.30
N ARG A 179 4.57 -6.09 6.87
CA ARG A 179 5.27 -7.30 7.34
C ARG A 179 5.76 -7.17 8.77
N TYR A 180 5.95 -5.95 9.26
CA TYR A 180 6.30 -5.71 10.66
C TYR A 180 5.02 -5.56 11.49
N PRO A 181 4.97 -6.13 12.69
CA PRO A 181 3.79 -6.06 13.54
C PRO A 181 3.47 -4.62 13.93
N ALA A 182 2.18 -4.34 14.19
CA ALA A 182 1.73 -3.02 14.63
C ALA A 182 2.37 -2.59 15.97
N SER A 183 2.77 -3.55 16.81
CA SER A 183 3.54 -3.31 18.04
C SER A 183 4.93 -2.71 17.78
N ARG A 184 5.52 -2.93 16.59
CA ARG A 184 6.74 -2.27 16.10
C ARG A 184 6.43 -1.06 15.20
N MET A 185 5.21 -0.51 15.30
CA MET A 185 4.73 0.60 14.45
C MET A 185 4.80 0.30 12.94
N CYS A 186 4.77 -0.99 12.57
CA CYS A 186 5.00 -1.43 11.20
C CYS A 186 6.36 -0.96 10.63
N ALA A 187 7.39 -0.83 11.47
CA ALA A 187 8.69 -0.29 11.12
C ALA A 187 9.85 -1.18 11.59
N ALA A 188 10.95 -1.16 10.85
CA ALA A 188 12.22 -1.78 11.25
C ALA A 188 13.42 -1.02 10.69
N ALA A 189 14.52 -1.00 11.43
CA ALA A 189 15.82 -0.64 10.86
C ALA A 189 16.32 -1.83 10.04
N VAL A 190 16.65 -1.61 8.76
CA VAL A 190 17.04 -2.68 7.86
C VAL A 190 18.37 -2.40 7.18
N LEU A 191 19.10 -3.47 6.90
CA LEU A 191 20.35 -3.46 6.15
C LEU A 191 20.10 -3.96 4.72
N PRO A 192 20.32 -3.14 3.68
CA PRO A 192 20.24 -3.61 2.30
C PRO A 192 21.41 -4.54 1.99
N LEU A 193 21.11 -5.82 1.69
CA LEU A 193 22.14 -6.84 1.47
C LEU A 193 22.52 -6.96 -0.01
N THR A 194 21.52 -7.08 -0.88
CA THR A 194 21.74 -7.31 -2.31
C THR A 194 20.48 -7.04 -3.13
N ARG A 195 20.63 -6.87 -4.44
CA ARG A 195 19.50 -6.85 -5.37
C ARG A 195 18.97 -8.27 -5.59
N HIS A 196 17.68 -8.39 -5.79
CA HIS A 196 17.07 -9.68 -6.08
C HIS A 196 17.55 -10.20 -7.45
N PRO A 197 18.03 -11.45 -7.57
CA PRO A 197 18.76 -11.93 -8.75
C PRO A 197 17.92 -12.00 -10.04
N ARG A 198 16.59 -12.00 -9.92
CA ARG A 198 15.66 -12.09 -11.07
C ARG A 198 14.74 -10.87 -11.23
N ILE A 199 14.68 -9.99 -10.24
CA ILE A 199 13.68 -8.90 -10.20
C ILE A 199 14.40 -7.64 -9.80
N ASP A 200 14.88 -6.88 -10.78
CA ASP A 200 15.76 -5.71 -10.54
C ASP A 200 15.11 -4.60 -9.69
N SER A 201 13.77 -4.56 -9.64
CA SER A 201 13.04 -3.62 -8.77
C SER A 201 12.96 -4.05 -7.29
N ARG A 202 13.61 -5.14 -6.89
CA ARG A 202 13.60 -5.65 -5.51
C ARG A 202 14.99 -5.67 -4.91
N VAL A 203 15.08 -5.27 -3.64
CA VAL A 203 16.27 -5.37 -2.81
C VAL A 203 15.95 -6.30 -1.65
N ILE A 204 16.87 -7.22 -1.36
CA ILE A 204 16.82 -8.09 -0.19
C ILE A 204 17.41 -7.31 0.97
N VAL A 205 16.65 -7.15 2.04
CA VAL A 205 17.05 -6.43 3.24
C VAL A 205 17.00 -7.37 4.45
N PHE A 206 17.90 -7.14 5.41
CA PHE A 206 17.92 -7.82 6.71
C PHE A 206 17.31 -6.90 7.77
N ASP A 207 16.39 -7.41 8.60
CA ASP A 207 15.90 -6.70 9.78
C ASP A 207 16.97 -6.74 10.87
N LEU A 208 17.47 -5.59 11.30
CA LEU A 208 18.58 -5.49 12.24
C LEU A 208 18.22 -5.92 13.67
N ASP A 209 16.93 -6.07 13.99
CA ASP A 209 16.50 -6.67 15.25
C ASP A 209 16.58 -8.22 15.21
N GLY A 210 16.77 -8.81 14.03
CA GLY A 210 16.89 -10.26 13.85
C GLY A 210 18.27 -10.79 14.26
N ASP A 211 18.33 -12.08 14.64
CA ASP A 211 19.59 -12.76 14.91
C ASP A 211 20.36 -13.07 13.61
N PRO A 212 21.52 -12.43 13.35
CA PRO A 212 22.28 -12.65 12.14
C PRO A 212 22.93 -14.04 12.08
N GLU A 213 23.12 -14.71 13.23
CA GLU A 213 23.75 -16.03 13.28
C GLU A 213 22.97 -17.08 12.48
N VAL A 214 21.65 -16.91 12.36
CA VAL A 214 20.80 -17.77 11.53
C VAL A 214 21.22 -17.72 10.06
N LEU A 215 21.57 -16.54 9.53
CA LEU A 215 22.02 -16.42 8.15
C LEU A 215 23.49 -16.75 7.97
N LEU A 216 24.32 -16.51 8.98
CA LEU A 216 25.77 -16.76 8.91
C LEU A 216 26.14 -18.25 9.02
N ARG A 217 25.31 -19.05 9.69
CA ARG A 217 25.59 -20.48 9.94
C ARG A 217 24.95 -21.44 8.95
N LEU A 218 23.81 -21.07 8.39
CA LEU A 218 23.05 -21.94 7.50
C LEU A 218 23.61 -21.91 6.08
N SER A 219 23.55 -23.07 5.43
CA SER A 219 23.78 -23.18 3.99
C SER A 219 22.67 -22.48 3.19
N PRO A 220 22.91 -22.12 1.91
CA PRO A 220 21.88 -21.50 1.07
C PRO A 220 20.57 -22.30 0.97
N ASP A 221 20.64 -23.63 0.92
CA ASP A 221 19.47 -24.51 0.83
C ASP A 221 18.67 -24.49 2.14
N GLU A 222 19.34 -24.54 3.30
CA GLU A 222 18.66 -24.44 4.60
C GLU A 222 17.99 -23.08 4.83
N ILE A 223 18.60 -21.99 4.34
CA ILE A 223 17.97 -20.66 4.36
C ILE A 223 16.71 -20.65 3.50
N ALA A 224 16.77 -21.22 2.30
CA ALA A 224 15.64 -21.29 1.38
C ALA A 224 14.48 -22.11 1.97
N ASP A 225 14.78 -23.27 2.56
CA ASP A 225 13.78 -24.12 3.20
C ASP A 225 13.06 -23.40 4.34
N ARG A 226 13.81 -22.65 5.19
CA ARG A 226 13.22 -21.90 6.29
C ARG A 226 12.38 -20.70 5.86
N LEU A 227 12.70 -20.07 4.73
CA LEU A 227 12.01 -18.86 4.26
C LEU A 227 10.52 -19.11 3.96
N TYR A 228 10.16 -20.33 3.57
CA TYR A 228 8.80 -20.70 3.17
C TYR A 228 8.04 -21.50 4.24
N ILE A 229 8.65 -21.77 5.38
CA ILE A 229 7.98 -22.36 6.52
C ILE A 229 7.22 -21.25 7.25
N ARG A 230 5.92 -21.49 7.51
CA ARG A 230 5.10 -20.56 8.29
C ARG A 230 5.69 -20.49 9.71
N ALA A 231 6.09 -19.29 10.14
CA ALA A 231 6.44 -19.06 11.54
C ALA A 231 5.22 -19.43 12.40
N ALA A 232 5.44 -20.27 13.41
CA ALA A 232 4.42 -20.72 14.35
C ALA A 232 3.90 -19.57 15.21
#